data_AF-A0A1G9H4R0-F1
#
_entry.id   AF-A0A1G9H4R0-F1
#
_cell.length_a   1.000
_cell.length_b   1.000
_cell.length_c   1.000
_cell.angle_alpha   90.00
_cell.angle_beta   90.00
_cell.angle_gamma   90.00
#
_symmetry.space_group_name_H-M   'P 1'
#
loop_
_entity.id
_entity.type
_entity.pdbx_description
1 polymer ?
#
loop_
_entity_poly.entity_id
_entity_poly.type
_entity_poly.pdbx_seq_one_letter_code
_entity_poly.pdbx_strand_id
1 'polypeptide(L)'
;MPPSSTNSWFRNIASTRRRKAVLVGGLAAAVVAAGGAAYGVKTAQTDVVVSVDGKAKDVSVNADTVGEVLEAEGIEIGDRDAVAPSLDTEIEDGSAISVRYARQLSLEVDGKSQDHWVTATTVGGALAELGREYDRAELSTSRGAYIGRDGMSLDVITPKAVKVALAGKKTKKVSVTALTVGDALEDLGVELEPRDQVSPASDKALKTGQKIVFTDFSAKNRKVAREAVEAPVKEIEDSSMAKGETEVVEEGSDGVRSVTYRIFYKNGEAVSRKVLDQNVIEKAETRVVKVGTKEEAPAANFAGGSTVWDQLAQCESGGNWAINTGNGYYGGLQFNLQTWQAYGGSGLPSENSRETQIAVATKLRDANGGGYGSWPHCSQQLGLPQ
;
A
#
# COMPACT_ATOMS: atom_id res chain seq x y z
N MET A 1 42.85 14.40 7.53
CA MET A 1 44.09 13.66 7.27
C MET A 1 43.83 12.18 7.45
N PRO A 2 43.87 11.38 6.36
CA PRO A 2 43.81 9.91 6.38
C PRO A 2 45.21 9.33 6.70
N PRO A 3 45.32 8.03 7.01
CA PRO A 3 45.74 7.02 6.00
C PRO A 3 44.77 5.82 5.95
N SER A 4 44.45 5.21 4.80
CA SER A 4 45.21 4.21 4.00
C SER A 4 45.51 2.92 4.79
N SER A 5 45.42 1.68 4.28
CA SER A 5 45.14 1.10 2.97
C SER A 5 45.14 -0.43 3.15
N THR A 6 44.31 -1.13 2.37
CA THR A 6 44.56 -2.44 1.73
C THR A 6 45.35 -3.54 2.46
N ASN A 7 44.76 -4.74 2.55
CA ASN A 7 45.36 -5.90 1.88
C ASN A 7 44.39 -7.06 1.70
N SER A 8 44.18 -7.40 0.42
CA SER A 8 43.63 -8.66 -0.05
C SER A 8 44.68 -9.77 0.09
N TRP A 9 44.32 -10.92 0.65
CA TRP A 9 45.02 -12.17 0.39
C TRP A 9 44.02 -13.23 -0.05
N PHE A 10 44.06 -13.53 -1.34
CA PHE A 10 43.58 -14.79 -1.89
C PHE A 10 44.34 -15.94 -1.22
N ARG A 11 43.60 -16.97 -0.80
CA ARG A 11 44.15 -18.32 -0.73
C ARG A 11 43.07 -19.31 -1.16
N ASN A 12 43.18 -19.72 -2.42
CA ASN A 12 42.66 -20.98 -2.90
C ASN A 12 43.22 -22.10 -2.00
N ILE A 13 42.34 -22.84 -1.34
CA ILE A 13 42.60 -24.21 -0.92
C ILE A 13 41.47 -25.04 -1.50
N ALA A 14 41.76 -25.65 -2.65
CA ALA A 14 41.07 -26.86 -3.04
C ALA A 14 41.35 -27.91 -1.97
N SER A 15 40.32 -28.31 -1.22
CA SER A 15 40.35 -29.55 -0.45
C SER A 15 39.08 -30.32 -0.72
N THR A 16 39.18 -31.26 -1.65
CA THR A 16 38.39 -32.48 -1.71
C THR A 16 38.47 -33.17 -0.34
N ARG A 17 37.46 -32.98 0.50
CA ARG A 17 37.23 -33.80 1.69
C ARG A 17 35.86 -34.43 1.58
N ARG A 18 35.88 -35.74 1.29
CA ARG A 18 34.77 -36.67 1.46
C ARG A 18 34.06 -36.33 2.77
N ARG A 19 32.78 -35.96 2.68
CA ARG A 19 31.91 -35.79 3.84
C ARG A 19 31.76 -37.17 4.50
N LYS A 20 32.57 -37.44 5.51
CA LYS A 20 32.29 -38.51 6.47
C LYS A 20 31.00 -38.09 7.19
N ALA A 21 29.95 -38.86 6.97
CA ALA A 21 28.73 -38.79 7.74
C ALA A 21 29.07 -39.11 9.22
N VAL A 22 28.87 -38.12 10.08
CA VAL A 22 28.69 -38.24 11.53
C VAL A 22 27.69 -37.12 11.83
N LEU A 23 26.46 -37.41 12.21
CA LEU A 23 26.11 -37.81 13.57
C LEU A 23 24.94 -38.80 13.57
N VAL A 24 25.26 -40.05 13.94
CA VAL A 24 24.34 -40.95 14.62
C VAL A 24 24.01 -40.29 15.96
N GLY A 25 22.84 -39.67 16.05
CA GLY A 25 22.35 -39.03 17.27
C GLY A 25 20.96 -39.54 17.57
N GLY A 26 20.85 -40.69 18.26
CA GLY A 26 19.56 -41.23 18.65
C GLY A 26 19.49 -42.70 19.05
N LEU A 27 20.61 -43.44 19.11
CA LEU A 27 20.63 -44.86 19.52
C LEU A 27 20.80 -45.03 21.05
N ALA A 28 20.02 -44.30 21.83
CA ALA A 28 19.93 -44.50 23.28
C ALA A 28 18.47 -44.69 23.67
N ALA A 29 17.88 -45.82 23.27
CA ALA A 29 16.67 -46.29 23.92
C ALA A 29 17.07 -46.81 25.30
N ALA A 30 16.63 -46.11 26.36
CA ALA A 30 16.77 -46.59 27.73
C ALA A 30 15.92 -47.85 27.89
N VAL A 31 16.55 -49.02 27.73
CA VAL A 31 15.95 -50.29 28.13
C VAL A 31 15.98 -50.31 29.66
N VAL A 32 14.84 -50.01 30.28
CA VAL A 32 14.67 -50.19 31.73
C VAL A 32 14.54 -51.67 31.97
N ALA A 33 15.66 -52.31 32.32
CA ALA A 33 15.67 -53.69 32.78
C ALA A 33 14.89 -53.76 34.10
N ALA A 34 13.65 -54.22 34.05
CA ALA A 34 12.90 -54.58 35.24
C ALA A 34 13.50 -55.88 35.78
N GLY A 35 14.54 -55.76 36.60
CA GLY A 35 15.24 -56.90 37.20
C GLY A 35 14.30 -57.75 38.07
N GLY A 36 13.80 -58.85 37.51
CA GLY A 36 13.17 -59.93 38.26
C GLY A 36 14.19 -61.05 38.47
N ALA A 37 14.76 -61.15 39.67
CA ALA A 37 15.61 -62.28 40.04
C ALA A 37 14.76 -63.55 40.21
N ALA A 38 14.78 -64.45 39.23
CA ALA A 38 14.32 -65.82 39.38
C ALA A 38 15.52 -66.71 39.72
N TYR A 39 15.64 -67.11 40.99
CA TYR A 39 16.56 -68.16 41.41
C TYR A 39 15.98 -69.54 41.03
N GLY A 40 16.65 -70.28 40.14
CA GLY A 40 16.51 -71.75 40.10
C GLY A 40 16.63 -72.42 38.73
N VAL A 41 17.68 -73.24 38.60
CA VAL A 41 18.02 -74.20 37.52
C VAL A 41 18.73 -73.59 36.29
N LYS A 42 20.05 -73.83 36.17
CA LYS A 42 20.86 -73.56 34.97
C LYS A 42 20.39 -74.47 33.82
N THR A 43 19.51 -73.98 32.98
CA THR A 43 19.40 -74.44 31.59
C THR A 43 20.49 -73.74 30.76
N ALA A 44 20.86 -74.29 29.60
CA ALA A 44 21.87 -73.71 28.71
C ALA A 44 21.35 -72.51 27.89
N GLN A 45 20.27 -71.86 28.35
CA GLN A 45 19.59 -70.77 27.66
C GLN A 45 20.09 -69.43 28.17
N THR A 46 20.25 -68.48 27.26
CA THR A 46 20.64 -67.10 27.54
C THR A 46 19.38 -66.23 27.66
N ASP A 47 19.26 -65.47 28.75
CA ASP A 47 18.15 -64.55 28.98
C ASP A 47 18.47 -63.16 28.42
N VAL A 48 17.65 -62.64 27.51
CA VAL A 48 17.85 -61.33 26.87
C VAL A 48 16.56 -60.52 26.81
N VAL A 49 16.69 -59.20 26.68
CA VAL A 49 15.56 -58.28 26.47
C VAL A 49 15.53 -57.84 25.02
N VAL A 50 14.48 -58.22 24.29
CA VAL A 50 14.28 -57.79 22.90
C VAL A 50 13.23 -56.68 22.85
N SER A 51 13.61 -55.51 22.37
CA SER A 51 12.74 -54.35 22.18
C SER A 51 12.47 -54.10 20.71
N VAL A 52 11.27 -54.43 20.24
CA VAL A 52 10.83 -54.18 18.86
C VAL A 52 9.97 -52.92 18.84
N ASP A 53 10.44 -51.87 18.14
CA ASP A 53 9.79 -50.56 18.07
C ASP A 53 9.46 -49.94 19.44
N GLY A 54 10.27 -50.25 20.45
CA GLY A 54 10.10 -49.76 21.83
C GLY A 54 9.21 -50.64 22.71
N LYS A 55 8.66 -51.74 22.19
CA LYS A 55 7.97 -52.76 23.00
C LYS A 55 8.98 -53.82 23.43
N ALA A 56 9.34 -53.82 24.71
CA ALA A 56 10.27 -54.78 25.28
C ALA A 56 9.57 -56.10 25.64
N LYS A 57 10.27 -57.20 25.43
CA LYS A 57 9.89 -58.56 25.81
C LYS A 57 11.14 -59.29 26.30
N ASP A 58 11.01 -60.00 27.43
CA ASP A 58 12.05 -60.91 27.91
C ASP A 58 11.99 -62.21 27.10
N VAL A 59 13.15 -62.70 26.67
CA VAL A 59 13.29 -63.86 25.82
C VAL A 59 14.42 -64.76 26.33
N SER A 60 14.13 -66.05 26.48
CA SER A 60 15.13 -67.07 26.81
C SER A 60 15.39 -67.94 25.59
N VAL A 61 16.58 -67.87 25.01
CA VAL A 61 16.94 -68.58 23.76
C VAL A 61 18.26 -69.33 23.88
N ASN A 62 18.47 -70.33 23.02
CA ASN A 62 19.79 -70.91 22.79
C ASN A 62 20.38 -70.26 21.53
N ALA A 63 21.04 -69.12 21.69
CA ALA A 63 21.65 -68.35 20.62
C ALA A 63 22.95 -67.73 21.13
N ASP A 64 23.94 -67.60 20.25
CA ASP A 64 25.25 -67.02 20.58
C ASP A 64 25.35 -65.55 20.12
N THR A 65 24.52 -65.13 19.15
CA THR A 65 24.58 -63.77 18.56
C THR A 65 23.22 -63.10 18.47
N VAL A 66 23.20 -61.76 18.36
CA VAL A 66 21.98 -60.96 18.16
C VAL A 66 21.17 -61.46 16.97
N GLY A 67 21.81 -61.79 15.85
CA GLY A 67 21.13 -62.29 14.64
C GLY A 67 20.37 -63.58 14.90
N GLU A 68 20.98 -64.53 15.62
CA GLU A 68 20.36 -65.80 15.99
C GLU A 68 19.18 -65.62 16.97
N VAL A 69 19.27 -64.68 17.92
CA VAL A 69 18.12 -64.32 18.79
C VAL A 69 16.94 -63.86 17.96
N LEU A 70 17.18 -62.97 17.00
CA LEU A 70 16.12 -62.39 16.17
C LEU A 70 15.49 -63.44 15.26
N GLU A 71 16.28 -64.33 14.66
CA GLU A 71 15.79 -65.45 13.86
C GLU A 71 14.93 -66.41 14.70
N ALA A 72 15.38 -66.77 15.91
CA ALA A 72 14.63 -67.63 16.82
C ALA A 72 13.27 -67.05 17.24
N GLU A 73 13.18 -65.72 17.38
CA GLU A 73 11.94 -65.01 17.67
C GLU A 73 11.09 -64.72 16.41
N GLY A 74 11.53 -65.17 15.23
CA GLY A 74 10.83 -64.93 13.95
C GLY A 74 10.82 -63.46 13.53
N ILE A 75 11.82 -62.69 13.95
CA ILE A 75 11.98 -61.27 13.65
C ILE A 75 12.86 -61.15 12.40
N GLU A 76 12.21 -60.95 11.25
CA GLU A 76 12.90 -60.70 9.98
C GLU A 76 13.38 -59.24 9.88
N ILE A 77 14.66 -59.04 9.61
CA ILE A 77 15.30 -57.73 9.49
C ILE A 77 15.55 -57.42 8.01
N GLY A 78 15.02 -56.29 7.54
CA GLY A 78 15.29 -55.75 6.22
C GLY A 78 16.53 -54.83 6.18
N ASP A 79 17.02 -54.54 4.97
CA ASP A 79 18.25 -53.75 4.73
C ASP A 79 18.25 -52.33 5.34
N ARG A 80 17.07 -51.79 5.67
CA ARG A 80 16.91 -50.41 6.18
C ARG A 80 16.57 -50.36 7.67
N ASP A 81 16.29 -51.51 8.28
CA ASP A 81 15.94 -51.59 9.69
C ASP A 81 17.17 -51.31 10.55
N ALA A 82 16.95 -50.73 11.73
CA ALA A 82 18.03 -50.48 12.68
C ALA A 82 18.00 -51.54 13.78
N VAL A 83 19.12 -52.25 13.92
CA VAL A 83 19.34 -53.23 14.98
C VAL A 83 20.55 -52.79 15.81
N ALA A 84 20.41 -52.79 17.12
CA ALA A 84 21.49 -52.51 18.05
C ALA A 84 21.43 -53.49 19.24
N PRO A 85 22.53 -54.16 19.61
CA PRO A 85 23.83 -54.22 18.91
C PRO A 85 23.76 -54.82 17.49
N SER A 86 24.87 -54.87 16.75
CA SER A 86 24.89 -55.45 15.40
C SER A 86 24.55 -56.95 15.40
N LEU A 87 24.09 -57.48 14.28
CA LEU A 87 23.66 -58.88 14.15
C LEU A 87 24.74 -59.90 14.57
N ASP A 88 26.01 -59.60 14.33
CA ASP A 88 27.14 -60.48 14.67
C ASP A 88 27.65 -60.31 16.11
N THR A 89 27.02 -59.44 16.91
CA THR A 89 27.43 -59.23 18.30
C THR A 89 27.05 -60.42 19.15
N GLU A 90 28.02 -60.95 19.90
CA GLU A 90 27.81 -62.01 20.88
C GLU A 90 26.87 -61.55 22.01
N ILE A 91 26.02 -62.44 22.50
CA ILE A 91 25.06 -62.16 23.57
C ILE A 91 25.47 -62.80 24.90
N GLU A 92 25.17 -62.11 26.00
CA GLU A 92 25.31 -62.59 27.38
C GLU A 92 23.98 -62.45 28.13
N ASP A 93 23.85 -63.12 29.28
CA ASP A 93 22.68 -62.97 30.15
C ASP A 93 22.43 -61.50 30.52
N GLY A 94 21.20 -61.05 30.31
CA GLY A 94 20.76 -59.67 30.50
C GLY A 94 21.05 -58.73 29.32
N SER A 95 21.55 -59.26 28.18
CA SER A 95 21.77 -58.43 26.98
C SER A 95 20.48 -57.76 26.51
N ALA A 96 20.61 -56.53 26.04
CA ALA A 96 19.49 -55.75 25.53
C ALA A 96 19.63 -55.55 24.02
N ILE A 97 18.63 -56.00 23.27
CA ILE A 97 18.57 -55.93 21.81
C ILE A 97 17.44 -54.97 21.44
N SER A 98 17.71 -53.99 20.60
CA SER A 98 16.72 -53.07 20.06
C SER A 98 16.61 -53.24 18.55
N VAL A 99 15.38 -53.46 18.09
CA VAL A 99 15.00 -53.50 16.69
C VAL A 99 14.05 -52.35 16.41
N ARG A 100 14.33 -51.59 15.36
CA ARG A 100 13.48 -50.52 14.84
C ARG A 100 13.24 -50.75 13.37
N TYR A 101 11.99 -51.03 13.00
CA TYR A 101 11.65 -51.22 11.59
C TYR A 101 11.65 -49.89 10.85
N ALA A 102 12.22 -49.91 9.65
CA ALA A 102 12.16 -48.82 8.71
C ALA A 102 10.76 -48.74 8.12
N ARG A 103 10.26 -47.51 8.02
CA ARG A 103 8.93 -47.19 7.49
C ARG A 103 9.10 -46.15 6.40
N GLN A 104 8.48 -46.38 5.26
CA GLN A 104 8.48 -45.40 4.18
C GLN A 104 7.48 -44.29 4.51
N LEU A 105 7.93 -43.05 4.49
CA LEU A 105 7.10 -41.87 4.68
C LEU A 105 7.18 -41.03 3.40
N SER A 106 6.07 -40.96 2.66
CA SER A 106 5.94 -40.12 1.48
C SER A 106 5.35 -38.78 1.91
N LEU A 107 6.16 -37.72 1.82
CA LEU A 107 5.78 -36.36 2.18
C LEU A 107 5.42 -35.55 0.94
N GLU A 108 4.27 -34.90 0.93
CA GLU A 108 3.95 -33.83 -0.01
C GLU A 108 4.17 -32.48 0.67
N VAL A 109 5.39 -31.95 0.55
CA VAL A 109 5.81 -30.70 1.22
C VAL A 109 5.54 -29.52 0.30
N ASP A 110 4.58 -28.67 0.66
CA ASP A 110 4.15 -27.51 -0.12
C ASP A 110 3.87 -27.86 -1.61
N GLY A 111 3.22 -29.00 -1.84
CA GLY A 111 2.91 -29.52 -3.19
C GLY A 111 4.07 -30.22 -3.90
N LYS A 112 5.16 -30.57 -3.19
CA LYS A 112 6.31 -31.31 -3.74
C LYS A 112 6.50 -32.63 -3.02
N SER A 113 6.44 -33.73 -3.78
CA SER A 113 6.62 -35.08 -3.25
C SER A 113 8.08 -35.38 -2.89
N GLN A 114 8.29 -36.04 -1.75
CA GLN A 114 9.58 -36.50 -1.24
C GLN A 114 9.39 -37.81 -0.47
N ASP A 115 10.21 -38.81 -0.74
CA ASP A 115 10.16 -40.08 -0.01
C ASP A 115 11.31 -40.17 0.99
N HIS A 116 10.96 -40.53 2.23
CA HIS A 116 11.89 -40.68 3.33
C HIS A 116 11.72 -42.05 3.98
N TRP A 117 12.78 -42.53 4.62
CA TRP A 117 12.73 -43.71 5.49
C TRP A 117 12.98 -43.27 6.92
N VAL A 118 12.08 -43.67 7.82
CA VAL A 118 12.11 -43.31 9.24
C VAL A 118 11.96 -44.55 10.09
N THR A 119 12.48 -44.51 11.31
CA THR A 119 12.32 -45.60 12.29
C THR A 119 11.20 -45.32 13.29
N ALA A 120 10.74 -44.08 13.37
CA ALA A 120 9.66 -43.68 14.24
C ALA A 120 8.32 -44.32 13.87
N THR A 121 7.56 -44.69 14.90
CA THR A 121 6.23 -45.29 14.80
C THR A 121 5.10 -44.25 14.71
N THR A 122 5.41 -42.97 14.83
CA THR A 122 4.41 -41.88 14.81
C THR A 122 4.85 -40.76 13.90
N VAL A 123 3.87 -40.02 13.34
CA VAL A 123 4.12 -38.85 12.49
C VAL A 123 5.03 -37.83 13.17
N GLY A 124 4.77 -37.52 14.44
CA GLY A 124 5.58 -36.56 15.20
C GLY A 124 7.02 -37.02 15.39
N GLY A 125 7.22 -38.31 15.71
CA GLY A 125 8.56 -38.88 15.82
C GLY A 125 9.30 -38.88 14.48
N ALA A 126 8.60 -39.24 13.40
CA ALA A 126 9.18 -39.28 12.06
C ALA A 126 9.61 -37.88 11.59
N LEU A 127 8.76 -36.87 11.74
CA LEU A 127 9.10 -35.49 11.39
C LEU A 127 10.27 -34.95 12.25
N ALA A 128 10.39 -35.39 13.52
CA ALA A 128 11.52 -35.03 14.37
C ALA A 128 12.84 -35.66 13.91
N GLU A 129 12.81 -36.87 13.33
CA GLU A 129 13.98 -37.49 12.69
C GLU A 129 14.41 -36.72 11.43
N LEU A 130 13.45 -36.16 10.67
CA LEU A 130 13.72 -35.43 9.43
C LEU A 130 14.22 -33.99 9.66
N GLY A 131 13.69 -33.28 10.67
CA GLY A 131 14.23 -31.97 11.06
C GLY A 131 13.21 -30.99 11.65
N ARG A 132 13.73 -29.88 12.21
CA ARG A 132 12.94 -28.87 12.93
C ARG A 132 12.08 -27.97 12.03
N GLU A 133 12.29 -28.00 10.72
CA GLU A 133 11.45 -27.26 9.76
C GLU A 133 9.99 -27.71 9.78
N TYR A 134 9.72 -28.92 10.26
CA TYR A 134 8.38 -29.48 10.39
C TYR A 134 7.71 -29.22 11.74
N ASP A 135 8.37 -28.58 12.71
CA ASP A 135 7.86 -28.42 14.08
C ASP A 135 6.51 -27.69 14.14
N ARG A 136 6.32 -26.71 13.24
CA ARG A 136 5.10 -25.90 13.13
C ARG A 136 4.40 -26.05 11.79
N ALA A 137 4.70 -27.11 11.06
CA ALA A 137 3.99 -27.42 9.83
C ALA A 137 2.56 -27.87 10.16
N GLU A 138 1.65 -27.48 9.26
CA GLU A 138 0.30 -28.03 9.20
C GLU A 138 0.33 -29.34 8.44
N LEU A 139 -0.43 -30.33 8.92
CA LEU A 139 -0.34 -31.72 8.50
C LEU A 139 -1.71 -32.25 8.13
N SER A 140 -1.80 -33.12 7.11
CA SER A 140 -3.07 -33.79 6.77
C SER A 140 -3.56 -34.78 7.83
N THR A 141 -2.73 -35.11 8.83
CA THR A 141 -3.11 -35.96 9.97
C THR A 141 -2.43 -35.53 11.28
N SER A 142 -2.85 -36.12 12.38
CA SER A 142 -2.30 -35.83 13.71
C SER A 142 -0.83 -36.25 13.85
N ARG A 143 -0.04 -35.46 14.58
CA ARG A 143 1.34 -35.85 14.98
C ARG A 143 1.38 -37.13 15.82
N GLY A 144 0.28 -37.50 16.47
CA GLY A 144 0.16 -38.76 17.19
C GLY A 144 -0.23 -39.95 16.32
N ALA A 145 -0.52 -39.75 15.03
CA ALA A 145 -0.94 -40.83 14.14
C ALA A 145 0.17 -41.87 13.98
N TYR A 146 -0.21 -43.14 14.02
CA TYR A 146 0.69 -44.28 13.93
C TYR A 146 1.10 -44.54 12.47
N ILE A 147 2.39 -44.79 12.25
CA ILE A 147 2.96 -45.17 10.97
C ILE A 147 3.18 -46.69 10.96
N GLY A 148 2.41 -47.38 10.12
CA GLY A 148 2.52 -48.83 9.91
C GLY A 148 3.76 -49.23 9.12
N ARG A 149 3.99 -50.54 9.00
CA ARG A 149 5.10 -51.09 8.20
C ARG A 149 4.92 -50.84 6.70
N ASP A 150 3.68 -50.71 6.25
CA ASP A 150 3.35 -50.38 4.86
C ASP A 150 3.66 -48.91 4.50
N GLY A 151 4.08 -48.10 5.49
CA GLY A 151 4.38 -46.69 5.33
C GLY A 151 3.18 -45.76 5.53
N MET A 152 3.35 -44.50 5.15
CA MET A 152 2.32 -43.46 5.23
C MET A 152 2.57 -42.36 4.19
N SER A 153 1.49 -41.80 3.63
CA SER A 153 1.54 -40.54 2.88
C SER A 153 1.05 -39.39 3.77
N LEU A 154 1.73 -38.25 3.71
CA LEU A 154 1.47 -37.09 4.57
C LEU A 154 1.61 -35.79 3.78
N ASP A 155 0.58 -34.96 3.79
CA ASP A 155 0.65 -33.60 3.24
C ASP A 155 1.16 -32.67 4.33
N VAL A 156 2.11 -31.83 3.96
CA VAL A 156 2.83 -30.96 4.89
C VAL A 156 2.88 -29.55 4.32
N ILE A 157 2.24 -28.60 5.00
CA ILE A 157 2.35 -27.19 4.66
C ILE A 157 3.32 -26.53 5.63
N THR A 158 4.46 -26.07 5.11
CA THR A 158 5.51 -25.49 5.96
C THR A 158 5.16 -24.06 6.36
N PRO A 159 5.56 -23.62 7.56
CA PRO A 159 5.33 -22.25 8.01
C PRO A 159 6.17 -21.26 7.20
N LYS A 160 5.51 -20.31 6.56
CA LYS A 160 6.14 -19.26 5.74
C LYS A 160 6.07 -17.92 6.48
N ALA A 161 7.23 -17.31 6.72
CA ALA A 161 7.30 -15.99 7.33
C ALA A 161 7.04 -14.90 6.28
N VAL A 162 5.95 -14.15 6.37
CA VAL A 162 5.53 -13.13 5.39
C VAL A 162 5.38 -11.75 6.02
N LYS A 163 5.38 -10.70 5.19
CA LYS A 163 5.14 -9.31 5.59
C LYS A 163 3.75 -8.88 5.14
N VAL A 164 2.83 -8.66 6.06
CA VAL A 164 1.42 -8.33 5.76
C VAL A 164 1.11 -6.88 6.08
N ALA A 165 0.46 -6.18 5.17
CA ALA A 165 -0.17 -4.88 5.39
C ALA A 165 -1.67 -5.03 5.11
N LEU A 166 -2.48 -4.96 6.17
CA LEU A 166 -3.91 -5.26 6.11
C LEU A 166 -4.72 -3.99 6.29
N ALA A 167 -5.54 -3.64 5.30
CA ALA A 167 -6.49 -2.53 5.36
C ALA A 167 -5.85 -1.22 5.86
N GLY A 168 -4.76 -0.79 5.23
CA GLY A 168 -4.05 0.46 5.58
C GLY A 168 -3.21 0.41 6.87
N LYS A 169 -3.22 -0.69 7.63
CA LYS A 169 -2.41 -0.83 8.84
C LYS A 169 -0.92 -0.99 8.52
N LYS A 170 -0.08 -0.66 9.52
CA LYS A 170 1.38 -0.85 9.44
C LYS A 170 1.74 -2.30 9.10
N THR A 171 2.76 -2.46 8.25
CA THR A 171 3.26 -3.78 7.87
C THR A 171 3.78 -4.55 9.08
N LYS A 172 3.37 -5.81 9.24
CA LYS A 172 3.83 -6.72 10.29
C LYS A 172 4.42 -7.99 9.68
N LYS A 173 5.39 -8.60 10.37
CA LYS A 173 5.87 -9.94 10.03
C LYS A 173 4.99 -10.97 10.76
N VAL A 174 4.50 -11.95 10.03
CA VAL A 174 3.66 -13.04 10.55
C VAL A 174 4.12 -14.37 9.95
N SER A 175 3.82 -15.47 10.63
CA SER A 175 4.08 -16.82 10.15
C SER A 175 2.73 -17.48 9.86
N VAL A 176 2.56 -18.04 8.66
CA VAL A 176 1.32 -18.68 8.20
C VAL A 176 1.63 -20.04 7.57
N THR A 177 0.69 -20.98 7.59
CA THR A 177 0.82 -22.32 6.99
C THR A 177 -0.05 -22.42 5.74
N ALA A 178 0.20 -21.52 4.79
CA ALA A 178 -0.59 -21.36 3.58
C ALA A 178 0.22 -21.68 2.31
N LEU A 179 -0.48 -22.18 1.28
CA LEU A 179 0.09 -22.43 -0.06
C LEU A 179 -0.07 -21.21 -0.97
N THR A 180 -1.18 -20.48 -0.87
CA THR A 180 -1.45 -19.28 -1.68
C THR A 180 -1.55 -18.00 -0.84
N VAL A 181 -1.56 -16.85 -1.51
CA VAL A 181 -1.80 -15.54 -0.86
C VAL A 181 -3.22 -15.46 -0.30
N GLY A 182 -4.20 -16.10 -0.94
CA GLY A 182 -5.58 -16.19 -0.48
C GLY A 182 -5.67 -16.95 0.85
N ASP A 183 -5.15 -18.18 0.89
CA ASP A 183 -5.16 -19.00 2.11
C ASP A 183 -4.41 -18.30 3.25
N ALA A 184 -3.32 -17.59 2.92
CA ALA A 184 -2.57 -16.82 3.92
C ALA A 184 -3.38 -15.67 4.53
N LEU A 185 -4.32 -15.09 3.79
CA LEU A 185 -5.22 -14.07 4.31
C LEU A 185 -6.33 -14.70 5.15
N GLU A 186 -6.87 -15.84 4.72
CA GLU A 186 -7.86 -16.62 5.47
C GLU A 186 -7.31 -17.07 6.84
N ASP A 187 -6.07 -17.61 6.88
CA ASP A 187 -5.32 -17.92 8.10
C ASP A 187 -5.22 -16.73 9.08
N LEU A 188 -5.19 -15.51 8.54
CA LEU A 188 -5.11 -14.27 9.30
C LEU A 188 -6.49 -13.69 9.65
N GLY A 189 -7.57 -14.41 9.34
CA GLY A 189 -8.96 -14.00 9.57
C GLY A 189 -9.45 -12.92 8.61
N VAL A 190 -8.87 -12.83 7.41
CA VAL A 190 -9.26 -11.90 6.36
C VAL A 190 -10.03 -12.66 5.27
N GLU A 191 -11.33 -12.47 5.24
CA GLU A 191 -12.21 -12.96 4.17
C GLU A 191 -12.21 -11.94 3.02
N LEU A 192 -11.97 -12.40 1.79
CA LEU A 192 -11.90 -11.53 0.61
C LEU A 192 -13.31 -11.26 0.05
N GLU A 193 -13.74 -10.00 0.05
CA GLU A 193 -14.94 -9.59 -0.66
C GLU A 193 -14.66 -9.33 -2.16
N PRO A 194 -15.67 -9.38 -3.05
CA PRO A 194 -15.48 -9.20 -4.49
C PRO A 194 -14.86 -7.85 -4.91
N ARG A 195 -14.90 -6.83 -4.05
CA ARG A 195 -14.33 -5.52 -4.32
C ARG A 195 -12.92 -5.35 -3.76
N ASP A 196 -12.50 -6.23 -2.86
CA ASP A 196 -11.21 -6.15 -2.22
C ASP A 196 -10.08 -6.35 -3.21
N GLN A 197 -8.92 -5.79 -2.87
CA GLN A 197 -7.73 -5.93 -3.67
C GLN A 197 -6.60 -6.49 -2.83
N VAL A 198 -5.97 -7.54 -3.36
CA VAL A 198 -4.79 -8.15 -2.77
C VAL A 198 -3.62 -8.10 -3.74
N SER A 199 -2.45 -7.77 -3.22
CA SER A 199 -1.19 -7.79 -3.96
C SER A 199 -0.13 -8.57 -3.18
N PRO A 200 0.43 -9.65 -3.74
CA PRO A 200 0.08 -10.29 -5.03
C PRO A 200 -1.34 -10.85 -5.07
N ALA A 201 -1.81 -11.28 -6.24
CA ALA A 201 -3.15 -11.86 -6.39
C ALA A 201 -3.34 -13.09 -5.48
N SER A 202 -4.57 -13.33 -5.02
CA SER A 202 -4.90 -14.38 -4.04
C SER A 202 -4.53 -15.79 -4.51
N ASP A 203 -4.63 -16.05 -5.81
CA ASP A 203 -4.27 -17.34 -6.44
C ASP A 203 -2.76 -17.61 -6.48
N LYS A 204 -1.91 -16.62 -6.15
CA LYS A 204 -0.46 -16.77 -6.27
C LYS A 204 0.11 -17.60 -5.14
N ALA A 205 0.98 -18.53 -5.53
CA ALA A 205 1.78 -19.32 -4.59
C ALA A 205 2.58 -18.42 -3.64
N LEU A 206 2.51 -18.75 -2.36
CA LEU A 206 3.12 -18.01 -1.28
C LEU A 206 4.61 -18.33 -1.14
N LYS A 207 5.42 -17.30 -0.88
CA LYS A 207 6.87 -17.42 -0.68
C LYS A 207 7.29 -16.84 0.66
N THR A 208 8.28 -17.46 1.29
CA THR A 208 8.92 -16.89 2.49
C THR A 208 9.51 -15.50 2.19
N GLY A 209 9.28 -14.56 3.09
CA GLY A 209 9.68 -13.16 3.01
C GLY A 209 8.79 -12.27 2.14
N GLN A 210 7.79 -12.84 1.45
CA GLN A 210 6.91 -12.12 0.54
C GLN A 210 6.11 -11.03 1.27
N LYS A 211 5.91 -9.90 0.59
CA LYS A 211 5.04 -8.84 1.07
C LYS A 211 3.65 -9.04 0.49
N ILE A 212 2.64 -9.10 1.35
CA ILE A 212 1.22 -9.15 1.01
C ILE A 212 0.60 -7.83 1.44
N VAL A 213 -0.16 -7.22 0.53
CA VAL A 213 -0.93 -5.99 0.79
C VAL A 213 -2.38 -6.29 0.49
N PHE A 214 -3.22 -6.16 1.50
CA PHE A 214 -4.67 -6.27 1.39
C PHE A 214 -5.30 -4.87 1.53
N THR A 215 -6.16 -4.51 0.59
CA THR A 215 -6.93 -3.27 0.58
C THR A 215 -8.42 -3.62 0.62
N ASP A 216 -9.07 -3.21 1.70
CA ASP A 216 -10.52 -3.37 1.90
C ASP A 216 -11.26 -2.30 1.10
N PHE A 217 -12.19 -2.73 0.25
CA PHE A 217 -13.06 -1.87 -0.56
C PHE A 217 -14.53 -2.19 -0.33
N SER A 218 -15.09 -1.65 0.74
CA SER A 218 -16.51 -1.83 1.07
C SER A 218 -17.40 -0.68 0.58
N ALA A 219 -18.69 -0.96 0.43
CA ALA A 219 -19.69 0.08 0.14
C ALA A 219 -20.93 -0.12 1.02
N LYS A 220 -21.38 0.92 1.72
CA LYS A 220 -22.52 0.86 2.63
C LYS A 220 -23.58 1.87 2.25
N ASN A 221 -24.84 1.45 2.36
CA ASN A 221 -25.98 2.36 2.18
C ASN A 221 -26.24 3.08 3.50
N ARG A 222 -26.37 4.41 3.45
CA ARG A 222 -26.70 5.26 4.59
C ARG A 222 -27.88 6.14 4.23
N LYS A 223 -28.99 5.99 4.97
CA LYS A 223 -30.14 6.88 4.88
C LYS A 223 -29.96 8.07 5.81
N VAL A 224 -30.14 9.27 5.29
CA VAL A 224 -30.19 10.53 6.04
C VAL A 224 -31.61 11.05 5.89
N ALA A 225 -32.39 10.99 6.98
CA ALA A 225 -33.81 11.31 6.94
C ALA A 225 -34.10 12.80 6.69
N ARG A 226 -33.24 13.69 7.20
CA ARG A 226 -33.31 15.14 7.00
C ARG A 226 -31.91 15.67 6.72
N GLU A 227 -31.65 16.01 5.47
CA GLU A 227 -30.46 16.74 5.03
C GLU A 227 -30.90 18.10 4.50
N ALA A 228 -30.23 19.17 4.95
CA ALA A 228 -30.46 20.51 4.43
C ALA A 228 -30.01 20.60 2.97
N VAL A 229 -30.79 21.31 2.16
CA VAL A 229 -30.48 21.61 0.76
C VAL A 229 -30.42 23.12 0.66
N GLU A 230 -29.24 23.66 0.35
CA GLU A 230 -29.05 25.10 0.22
C GLU A 230 -30.05 25.72 -0.75
N ALA A 231 -30.58 26.88 -0.35
CA ALA A 231 -31.47 27.67 -1.20
C ALA A 231 -30.80 28.02 -2.53
N PRO A 232 -31.47 27.80 -3.68
CA PRO A 232 -30.95 28.29 -4.95
C PRO A 232 -30.94 29.83 -4.93
N VAL A 233 -29.91 30.43 -5.53
CA VAL A 233 -29.80 31.88 -5.66
C VAL A 233 -30.32 32.31 -7.02
N LYS A 234 -31.26 33.25 -7.05
CA LYS A 234 -31.71 33.94 -8.26
C LYS A 234 -31.19 35.36 -8.25
N GLU A 235 -30.31 35.65 -9.19
CA GLU A 235 -29.78 36.99 -9.39
C GLU A 235 -30.71 37.81 -10.29
N ILE A 236 -30.97 39.05 -9.89
CA ILE A 236 -31.74 40.04 -10.66
C ILE A 236 -30.83 41.24 -10.90
N GLU A 237 -30.57 41.56 -12.16
CA GLU A 237 -29.75 42.72 -12.50
C GLU A 237 -30.48 44.03 -12.13
N ASP A 238 -29.76 44.94 -11.45
CA ASP A 238 -30.25 46.27 -11.10
C ASP A 238 -29.29 47.34 -11.66
N SER A 239 -29.74 48.04 -12.70
CA SER A 239 -28.95 49.08 -13.36
C SER A 239 -28.84 50.37 -12.55
N SER A 240 -29.50 50.46 -11.39
CA SER A 240 -29.34 51.59 -10.47
C SER A 240 -28.20 51.40 -9.47
N MET A 241 -27.82 50.14 -9.20
CA MET A 241 -26.74 49.75 -8.28
C MET A 241 -25.40 49.63 -8.99
N ALA A 242 -24.31 50.03 -8.31
CA ALA A 242 -22.98 50.00 -8.91
C ALA A 242 -22.53 48.56 -9.22
N LYS A 243 -21.79 48.38 -10.31
CA LYS A 243 -21.29 47.07 -10.73
C LYS A 243 -20.44 46.45 -9.62
N GLY A 244 -20.83 45.24 -9.18
CA GLY A 244 -20.19 44.53 -8.08
C GLY A 244 -20.85 44.71 -6.71
N GLU A 245 -21.81 45.64 -6.57
CA GLU A 245 -22.69 45.69 -5.40
C GLU A 245 -23.75 44.59 -5.47
N THR A 246 -24.05 43.99 -4.32
CA THR A 246 -25.12 42.99 -4.19
C THR A 246 -26.04 43.36 -3.04
N GLU A 247 -27.34 43.24 -3.24
CA GLU A 247 -28.36 43.46 -2.21
C GLU A 247 -29.26 42.23 -2.14
N VAL A 248 -29.40 41.63 -0.95
CA VAL A 248 -30.35 40.53 -0.75
C VAL A 248 -31.74 41.12 -0.58
N VAL A 249 -32.64 40.82 -1.53
CA VAL A 249 -34.02 41.31 -1.50
C VAL A 249 -34.93 40.31 -0.78
N GLU A 250 -34.68 39.02 -0.96
CA GLU A 250 -35.38 37.95 -0.26
C GLU A 250 -34.36 36.91 0.20
N GLU A 251 -34.32 36.61 1.50
CA GLU A 251 -33.33 35.69 2.08
C GLU A 251 -33.51 34.24 1.62
N GLY A 252 -34.72 33.86 1.19
CA GLY A 252 -35.09 32.48 0.93
C GLY A 252 -35.02 31.61 2.18
N SER A 253 -35.09 30.29 2.00
CA SER A 253 -34.92 29.32 3.07
C SER A 253 -34.40 28.00 2.53
N ASP A 254 -33.50 27.36 3.27
CA ASP A 254 -32.97 26.05 2.90
C ASP A 254 -34.10 25.02 2.87
N GLY A 255 -34.06 24.15 1.87
CA GLY A 255 -34.95 23.01 1.78
C GLY A 255 -34.48 21.86 2.67
N VAL A 256 -35.31 20.84 2.75
CA VAL A 256 -34.97 19.59 3.43
C VAL A 256 -35.30 18.42 2.51
N ARG A 257 -34.36 17.49 2.37
CA ARG A 257 -34.58 16.21 1.69
C ARG A 257 -34.25 15.03 2.58
N SER A 258 -34.94 13.92 2.36
CA SER A 258 -34.46 12.59 2.75
C SER A 258 -33.62 12.04 1.61
N VAL A 259 -32.43 11.53 1.90
CA VAL A 259 -31.51 10.98 0.88
C VAL A 259 -30.92 9.66 1.35
N THR A 260 -30.79 8.71 0.43
CA THR A 260 -30.04 7.47 0.64
C THR A 260 -28.75 7.54 -0.15
N TYR A 261 -27.62 7.54 0.55
CA TYR A 261 -26.28 7.50 -0.04
C TYR A 261 -25.76 6.08 -0.12
N ARG A 262 -25.05 5.74 -1.20
CA ARG A 262 -24.06 4.66 -1.22
C ARG A 262 -22.69 5.26 -0.97
N ILE A 263 -22.11 5.00 0.20
CA ILE A 263 -20.79 5.49 0.61
C ILE A 263 -19.77 4.39 0.29
N PHE A 264 -18.73 4.74 -0.44
CA PHE A 264 -17.60 3.86 -0.75
C PHE A 264 -16.48 4.11 0.24
N TYR A 265 -15.91 3.03 0.76
CA TYR A 265 -14.84 3.04 1.73
C TYR A 265 -13.59 2.39 1.11
N LYS A 266 -12.43 2.90 1.49
CA LYS A 266 -11.14 2.28 1.24
C LYS A 266 -10.43 2.16 2.58
N ASN A 267 -10.11 0.95 3.02
CA ASN A 267 -9.50 0.68 4.32
C ASN A 267 -10.29 1.31 5.49
N GLY A 268 -11.62 1.27 5.44
CA GLY A 268 -12.51 1.91 6.42
C GLY A 268 -12.67 3.42 6.30
N GLU A 269 -11.92 4.12 5.45
CA GLU A 269 -12.06 5.57 5.23
C GLU A 269 -13.01 5.87 4.07
N ALA A 270 -13.97 6.77 4.26
CA ALA A 270 -14.92 7.14 3.21
C ALA A 270 -14.22 7.94 2.10
N VAL A 271 -14.23 7.43 0.87
CA VAL A 271 -13.53 8.04 -0.28
C VAL A 271 -14.47 8.72 -1.26
N SER A 272 -15.73 8.26 -1.35
CA SER A 272 -16.74 8.87 -2.19
C SER A 272 -18.15 8.49 -1.75
N ARG A 273 -19.16 9.25 -2.18
CA ARG A 273 -20.57 8.91 -1.97
C ARG A 273 -21.36 9.15 -3.25
N LYS A 274 -22.35 8.29 -3.51
CA LYS A 274 -23.31 8.43 -4.62
C LYS A 274 -24.73 8.51 -4.06
N VAL A 275 -25.54 9.44 -4.54
CA VAL A 275 -26.98 9.47 -4.24
C VAL A 275 -27.65 8.29 -4.96
N LEU A 276 -28.35 7.43 -4.21
CA LEU A 276 -29.14 6.34 -4.77
C LEU A 276 -30.61 6.72 -4.95
N ASP A 277 -31.17 7.37 -3.94
CA ASP A 277 -32.56 7.77 -3.87
C ASP A 277 -32.66 9.06 -3.05
N GLN A 278 -33.60 9.93 -3.41
CA GLN A 278 -33.88 11.14 -2.65
C GLN A 278 -35.35 11.55 -2.78
N ASN A 279 -35.89 12.11 -1.70
CA ASN A 279 -37.22 12.69 -1.64
C ASN A 279 -37.16 14.07 -0.99
N VAL A 280 -37.70 15.09 -1.66
CA VAL A 280 -37.82 16.43 -1.09
C VAL A 280 -38.95 16.43 -0.06
N ILE A 281 -38.64 16.85 1.17
CA ILE A 281 -39.60 16.96 2.28
C ILE A 281 -40.12 18.39 2.35
N GLU A 282 -39.20 19.35 2.34
CA GLU A 282 -39.48 20.79 2.33
C GLU A 282 -38.71 21.38 1.14
N LYS A 283 -39.42 22.08 0.25
CA LYS A 283 -38.79 22.69 -0.92
C LYS A 283 -38.05 23.95 -0.49
N ALA A 284 -36.80 24.11 -0.96
CA ALA A 284 -36.04 25.33 -0.71
C ALA A 284 -36.73 26.54 -1.37
N GLU A 285 -36.82 27.64 -0.63
CA GLU A 285 -37.27 28.92 -1.15
C GLU A 285 -36.07 29.68 -1.71
N THR A 286 -36.23 30.22 -2.92
CA THR A 286 -35.12 30.85 -3.65
C THR A 286 -34.67 32.14 -2.96
N ARG A 287 -33.36 32.28 -2.72
CA ARG A 287 -32.78 33.55 -2.27
C ARG A 287 -32.70 34.49 -3.48
N VAL A 288 -33.31 35.66 -3.39
CA VAL A 288 -33.29 36.67 -4.46
C VAL A 288 -32.25 37.74 -4.12
N VAL A 289 -31.25 37.86 -4.99
CA VAL A 289 -30.16 38.83 -4.84
C VAL A 289 -30.19 39.76 -6.03
N LYS A 290 -30.23 41.07 -5.77
CA LYS A 290 -29.95 42.06 -6.80
C LYS A 290 -28.45 42.18 -7.01
N VAL A 291 -28.03 42.18 -8.26
CA VAL A 291 -26.64 42.41 -8.65
C VAL A 291 -26.57 43.71 -9.44
N GLY A 292 -25.73 44.63 -8.99
CA GLY A 292 -25.58 45.92 -9.65
C GLY A 292 -24.92 45.78 -11.01
N THR A 293 -25.49 46.45 -12.01
CA THR A 293 -24.96 46.48 -13.38
C THR A 293 -24.59 47.88 -13.85
N LYS A 294 -24.75 48.90 -13.00
CA LYS A 294 -24.36 50.27 -13.31
C LYS A 294 -22.85 50.38 -13.34
N GLU A 295 -22.30 50.51 -14.54
CA GLU A 295 -20.88 50.80 -14.71
C GLU A 295 -20.59 52.20 -14.14
N GLU A 296 -19.63 52.29 -13.22
CA GLU A 296 -19.07 53.59 -12.85
C GLU A 296 -18.39 54.16 -14.09
N ALA A 297 -18.70 55.42 -14.41
CA ALA A 297 -17.91 56.16 -15.39
C ALA A 297 -16.43 56.09 -14.95
N PRO A 298 -15.49 55.84 -15.87
CA PRO A 298 -14.09 55.66 -15.51
C PRO A 298 -13.65 56.82 -14.63
N ALA A 299 -13.26 56.50 -13.39
CA ALA A 299 -12.70 57.49 -12.48
C ALA A 299 -11.58 58.20 -13.23
N ALA A 300 -11.70 59.52 -13.34
CA ALA A 300 -10.75 60.30 -14.09
C ALA A 300 -9.40 60.28 -13.36
N ASN A 301 -8.51 59.38 -13.77
CA ASN A 301 -7.16 59.29 -13.25
C ASN A 301 -6.33 60.43 -13.85
N PHE A 302 -6.38 61.61 -13.25
CA PHE A 302 -5.54 62.75 -13.67
C PHE A 302 -4.05 62.58 -13.32
N ALA A 303 -3.65 61.43 -12.77
CA ALA A 303 -2.27 61.16 -12.37
C ALA A 303 -1.42 60.65 -13.56
N GLY A 304 -0.32 61.36 -13.86
CA GLY A 304 0.57 61.10 -14.98
C GLY A 304 1.26 59.73 -14.93
N GLY A 305 1.30 59.06 -16.09
CA GLY A 305 2.07 57.84 -16.33
C GLY A 305 3.46 58.12 -16.93
N SER A 306 4.10 57.10 -17.50
CA SER A 306 5.42 57.18 -18.16
C SER A 306 5.36 57.04 -19.69
N THR A 307 4.18 57.21 -20.29
CA THR A 307 3.97 57.04 -21.73
C THR A 307 4.45 58.27 -22.51
N VAL A 308 4.60 58.13 -23.84
CA VAL A 308 4.89 59.26 -24.74
C VAL A 308 3.89 60.41 -24.55
N TRP A 309 2.63 60.07 -24.28
CA TRP A 309 1.58 61.05 -23.99
C TRP A 309 1.80 61.80 -22.67
N ASP A 310 2.37 61.16 -21.67
CA ASP A 310 2.72 61.83 -20.41
C ASP A 310 3.91 62.76 -20.57
N GLN A 311 4.90 62.36 -21.39
CA GLN A 311 6.04 63.23 -21.69
C GLN A 311 5.61 64.46 -22.48
N LEU A 312 4.68 64.27 -23.43
CA LEU A 312 4.02 65.37 -24.13
C LEU A 312 3.26 66.25 -23.15
N ALA A 313 2.41 65.68 -22.29
CA ALA A 313 1.68 66.47 -21.30
C ALA A 313 2.60 67.18 -20.29
N GLN A 314 3.74 66.58 -19.94
CA GLN A 314 4.74 67.21 -19.10
C GLN A 314 5.34 68.45 -19.76
N CYS A 315 5.56 68.41 -21.07
CA CYS A 315 6.06 69.53 -21.85
C CYS A 315 4.96 70.58 -22.11
N GLU A 316 3.74 70.14 -22.43
CA GLU A 316 2.62 70.99 -22.85
C GLU A 316 1.93 71.69 -21.66
N SER A 317 1.77 71.00 -20.53
CA SER A 317 1.02 71.52 -19.39
C SER A 317 1.73 71.39 -18.03
N GLY A 318 3.00 70.98 -18.03
CA GLY A 318 3.70 70.63 -16.80
C GLY A 318 3.18 69.33 -16.15
N GLY A 319 2.45 68.51 -16.91
CA GLY A 319 1.88 67.24 -16.44
C GLY A 319 0.50 67.40 -15.80
N ASN A 320 -0.06 68.60 -15.79
CA ASN A 320 -1.39 68.86 -15.25
C ASN A 320 -2.47 68.56 -16.30
N TRP A 321 -3.13 67.41 -16.16
CA TRP A 321 -4.19 66.97 -17.08
C TRP A 321 -5.50 67.74 -16.92
N ALA A 322 -5.69 68.46 -15.83
CA ALA A 322 -6.87 69.30 -15.57
C ALA A 322 -6.60 70.79 -15.84
N ILE A 323 -5.49 71.14 -16.51
CA ILE A 323 -5.12 72.54 -16.72
C ILE A 323 -6.16 73.30 -17.56
N ASN A 324 -6.53 74.47 -17.07
CA ASN A 324 -7.34 75.45 -17.81
C ASN A 324 -6.93 76.85 -17.36
N THR A 325 -5.99 77.46 -18.10
CA THR A 325 -5.44 78.79 -17.77
C THR A 325 -6.18 79.93 -18.46
N GLY A 326 -7.22 79.63 -19.25
CA GLY A 326 -7.93 80.62 -20.06
C GLY A 326 -7.18 81.04 -21.33
N ASN A 327 -6.12 80.33 -21.73
CA ASN A 327 -5.33 80.64 -22.93
C ASN A 327 -5.93 80.06 -24.24
N GLY A 328 -7.14 79.50 -24.20
CA GLY A 328 -7.82 78.88 -25.34
C GLY A 328 -7.42 77.41 -25.62
N TYR A 329 -6.53 76.86 -24.81
CA TYR A 329 -6.14 75.45 -24.83
C TYR A 329 -6.41 74.80 -23.46
N TYR A 330 -6.76 73.53 -23.48
CA TYR A 330 -7.29 72.84 -22.30
C TYR A 330 -6.67 71.45 -22.14
N GLY A 331 -6.53 71.02 -20.89
CA GLY A 331 -6.12 69.67 -20.53
C GLY A 331 -4.63 69.41 -20.76
N GLY A 332 -4.19 68.19 -20.41
CA GLY A 332 -2.77 67.84 -20.35
C GLY A 332 -2.03 67.99 -21.68
N LEU A 333 -2.73 67.74 -22.79
CA LEU A 333 -2.19 67.83 -24.14
C LEU A 333 -2.55 69.14 -24.84
N GLN A 334 -2.99 70.16 -24.10
CA GLN A 334 -3.25 71.51 -24.62
C GLN A 334 -4.08 71.51 -25.91
N PHE A 335 -5.25 70.89 -25.89
CA PHE A 335 -6.18 70.89 -27.03
C PHE A 335 -6.91 72.23 -27.14
N ASN A 336 -7.10 72.73 -28.36
CA ASN A 336 -8.17 73.70 -28.60
C ASN A 336 -9.53 72.98 -28.68
N LEU A 337 -10.61 73.69 -28.33
CA LEU A 337 -11.93 73.09 -28.20
C LEU A 337 -12.47 72.53 -29.54
N GLN A 338 -12.18 73.22 -30.65
CA GLN A 338 -12.65 72.79 -31.97
C GLN A 338 -12.06 71.44 -32.38
N THR A 339 -10.76 71.24 -32.18
CA THR A 339 -10.07 69.98 -32.48
C THR A 339 -10.50 68.88 -31.53
N TRP A 340 -10.63 69.19 -30.24
CA TRP A 340 -11.15 68.25 -29.24
C TRP A 340 -12.49 67.65 -29.65
N GLN A 341 -13.44 68.50 -30.03
CA GLN A 341 -14.78 68.07 -30.44
C GLN A 341 -14.78 67.34 -31.79
N ALA A 342 -13.96 67.79 -32.74
CA ALA A 342 -13.85 67.15 -34.06
C ALA A 342 -13.38 65.69 -33.98
N TYR A 343 -12.60 65.33 -32.96
CA TYR A 343 -12.09 63.97 -32.75
C TYR A 343 -12.86 63.18 -31.67
N GLY A 344 -14.07 63.65 -31.34
CA GLY A 344 -15.04 62.94 -30.51
C GLY A 344 -14.90 63.19 -29.00
N GLY A 345 -14.23 64.27 -28.60
CA GLY A 345 -14.22 64.74 -27.23
C GLY A 345 -15.50 65.50 -26.87
N SER A 346 -16.07 65.21 -25.69
CA SER A 346 -17.21 65.95 -25.12
C SER A 346 -16.74 66.94 -24.04
N GLY A 347 -17.46 68.04 -23.83
CA GLY A 347 -17.09 69.06 -22.83
C GLY A 347 -15.74 69.73 -23.14
N LEU A 348 -15.07 70.28 -22.12
CA LEU A 348 -13.69 70.76 -22.25
C LEU A 348 -12.68 69.62 -22.03
N PRO A 349 -11.54 69.59 -22.74
CA PRO A 349 -10.47 68.62 -22.47
C PRO A 349 -10.08 68.54 -20.99
N SER A 350 -10.00 69.69 -20.29
CA SER A 350 -9.66 69.79 -18.86
C SER A 350 -10.68 69.16 -17.90
N GLU A 351 -11.90 68.89 -18.36
CA GLU A 351 -12.97 68.24 -17.59
C GLU A 351 -12.97 66.71 -17.76
N ASN A 352 -12.12 66.19 -18.65
CA ASN A 352 -12.06 64.77 -18.99
C ASN A 352 -10.81 64.12 -18.40
N SER A 353 -10.90 62.81 -18.11
CA SER A 353 -9.77 62.03 -17.61
C SER A 353 -8.57 62.07 -18.53
N ARG A 354 -7.39 61.85 -17.97
CA ARG A 354 -6.15 61.64 -18.72
C ARG A 354 -6.34 60.60 -19.82
N GLU A 355 -6.94 59.46 -19.51
CA GLU A 355 -7.15 58.36 -20.45
C GLU A 355 -8.07 58.77 -21.60
N THR A 356 -9.13 59.52 -21.30
CA THR A 356 -10.04 60.06 -22.33
C THR A 356 -9.32 61.07 -23.21
N GLN A 357 -8.50 61.96 -22.62
CA GLN A 357 -7.69 62.90 -23.40
C GLN A 357 -6.68 62.19 -24.30
N ILE A 358 -6.02 61.15 -23.80
CA ILE A 358 -5.10 60.30 -24.57
C ILE A 358 -5.83 59.55 -25.68
N ALA A 359 -7.04 59.05 -25.43
CA ALA A 359 -7.82 58.35 -26.45
C ALA A 359 -8.18 59.27 -27.63
N VAL A 360 -8.59 60.51 -27.34
CA VAL A 360 -8.87 61.52 -28.38
C VAL A 360 -7.58 61.96 -29.09
N ALA A 361 -6.48 62.15 -28.36
CA ALA A 361 -5.16 62.45 -28.92
C ALA A 361 -4.62 61.35 -29.81
N THR A 362 -4.87 60.10 -29.46
CA THR A 362 -4.50 58.95 -30.28
C THR A 362 -5.27 58.95 -31.60
N LYS A 363 -6.57 59.26 -31.57
CA LYS A 363 -7.37 59.43 -32.81
C LYS A 363 -6.84 60.58 -33.68
N LEU A 364 -6.50 61.71 -33.07
CA LEU A 364 -5.92 62.86 -33.80
C LEU A 364 -4.57 62.48 -34.44
N ARG A 365 -3.67 61.85 -33.68
CA ARG A 365 -2.36 61.37 -34.15
C ARG A 365 -2.51 60.40 -35.32
N ASP A 366 -3.39 59.41 -35.18
CA ASP A 366 -3.58 58.38 -36.19
C ASP A 366 -4.17 58.97 -37.48
N ALA A 367 -5.08 59.95 -37.38
CA ALA A 367 -5.60 60.70 -38.52
C ALA A 367 -4.52 61.57 -39.21
N ASN A 368 -3.51 62.01 -38.47
CA ASN A 368 -2.36 62.75 -38.97
C ASN A 368 -1.19 61.84 -39.39
N GLY A 369 -1.48 60.57 -39.72
CA GLY A 369 -0.47 59.64 -40.24
C GLY A 369 0.39 58.95 -39.18
N GLY A 370 -0.02 59.01 -37.91
CA GLY A 370 0.69 58.39 -36.78
C GLY A 370 1.79 59.25 -36.17
N GLY A 371 2.01 60.46 -36.69
CA GLY A 371 2.96 61.45 -36.19
C GLY A 371 2.37 62.37 -35.11
N TYR A 372 3.26 62.97 -34.31
CA TYR A 372 2.93 63.86 -33.20
C TYR A 372 3.02 65.34 -33.59
N GLY A 373 2.92 65.66 -34.89
CA GLY A 373 3.00 67.03 -35.41
C GLY A 373 1.90 67.99 -34.94
N SER A 374 0.85 67.50 -34.29
CA SER A 374 -0.14 68.34 -33.59
C SER A 374 0.41 69.02 -32.33
N TRP A 375 1.58 68.57 -31.84
CA TRP A 375 2.30 69.13 -30.69
C TRP A 375 3.72 69.54 -31.09
N PRO A 376 3.90 70.45 -32.06
CA PRO A 376 5.14 70.58 -32.84
C PRO A 376 6.38 70.92 -31.99
N HIS A 377 6.23 71.75 -30.97
CA HIS A 377 7.34 72.12 -30.08
C HIS A 377 7.75 70.95 -29.18
N CYS A 378 6.80 70.34 -28.50
CA CYS A 378 7.07 69.28 -27.53
C CYS A 378 7.44 67.95 -28.20
N SER A 379 6.83 67.62 -29.35
CA SER A 379 7.21 66.43 -30.11
C SER A 379 8.62 66.53 -30.68
N GLN A 380 9.07 67.72 -31.10
CA GLN A 380 10.46 67.94 -31.51
C GLN A 380 11.43 67.81 -30.33
N GLN A 381 11.10 68.40 -29.18
CA GLN A 381 11.92 68.31 -27.97
C GLN A 381 12.07 66.87 -27.47
N LEU A 382 11.05 66.04 -27.66
CA LEU A 382 11.02 64.63 -27.25
C LEU A 382 11.53 63.67 -28.34
N GLY A 383 11.89 64.17 -29.52
CA GLY A 383 12.40 63.34 -30.64
C GLY A 383 11.35 62.42 -31.26
N LEU A 384 10.08 62.83 -31.24
CA LEU A 384 8.96 62.06 -31.78
C LEU A 384 8.78 62.31 -33.29
N PRO A 385 8.30 61.30 -34.05
CA PRO A 385 7.99 61.48 -35.48
C PRO A 385 6.90 62.54 -35.65
N GLN A 386 7.08 63.44 -36.62
CA GLN A 386 6.14 64.53 -36.93
C GLN A 386 4.98 64.05 -37.78
#